data_AF-A0A431L7Y6-F1
#
_entry.id   AF-A0A431L7Y6-F1
#
_cell.length_a   1.000
_cell.length_b   1.000
_cell.length_c   1.000
_cell.angle_alpha   90.00
_cell.angle_beta   90.00
_cell.angle_gamma   90.00
#
_symmetry.space_group_name_H-M   'P 1'
#
loop_
_entity.id
_entity.type
_entity.pdbx_description
1 polymer ?
#
loop_
_entity_poly.entity_id
_entity_poly.type
_entity_poly.pdbx_seq_one_letter_code
_entity_poly.pdbx_strand_id
1 'polypeptide(L)'
;MHNTRQILSATLLACLLGFAPAAHADAALNEGIACYNKHDYKKAIELLTRSANANPGLPTPLYYQALAYSQLGDAQKAKYLYSVIARKFPESEEAKNANIYLARVNNVGAATTAGAATSSQAAQRSRASTAATAPMGDMTTFAAANATSEDLSKLPDTGSVPFTRGSGGHLFVDTQINGRTVKMMFDTGASTCLIGKNQLEAAGVMDNVIKGQHTQMGGVGSATNSAAPMIVDLRVAGIQRRMPIMVQDRFDLPPLLGQTFYNGYQYDIDNQAGVIRFTKKSAARNNMGYDAIEIPFQTVGNNLVVTAQINGHQCPMYFDTGAAMNCFAMQTFLAMGLSIPSDASMAMVGGVGGSAPAYSFNVRSMKLGSMEKNNIPVYVMLSGGPPLPLLGQPFLHDRRFVIDNDKKVIRFSR
;
A
#
# COMPACT_ATOMS: atom_id res chain seq x y z
N MET A 1 23.32 -24.53 75.48
CA MET A 1 23.89 -25.89 75.58
C MET A 1 23.23 -26.76 74.51
N HIS A 2 24.04 -27.36 73.62
CA HIS A 2 23.91 -28.66 72.90
C HIS A 2 22.54 -29.05 72.30
N ASN A 3 22.38 -29.71 71.14
CA ASN A 3 23.20 -30.26 70.06
C ASN A 3 22.15 -30.80 69.03
N THR A 4 22.27 -30.54 67.73
CA THR A 4 22.72 -31.50 66.68
C THR A 4 21.68 -32.51 66.15
N ARG A 5 21.25 -32.25 64.89
CA ARG A 5 20.97 -33.12 63.71
C ARG A 5 20.69 -34.63 63.85
N GLN A 6 19.68 -35.11 63.08
CA GLN A 6 19.68 -36.23 62.08
C GLN A 6 18.23 -36.35 61.51
N ILE A 7 17.90 -36.16 60.22
CA ILE A 7 18.08 -36.87 58.91
C ILE A 7 17.29 -38.19 58.75
N LEU A 8 16.61 -38.30 57.59
CA LEU A 8 15.94 -39.42 56.85
C LEU A 8 14.41 -39.54 57.02
N SER A 9 13.57 -39.84 56.02
CA SER A 9 13.57 -39.81 54.54
C SER A 9 12.23 -40.38 54.05
N ALA A 10 11.67 -39.84 52.96
CA ALA A 10 10.67 -40.41 52.02
C ALA A 10 9.26 -40.80 52.57
N THR A 11 8.12 -40.49 51.93
CA THR A 11 7.78 -40.71 50.52
C THR A 11 6.55 -39.88 50.10
N LEU A 12 6.72 -39.05 49.07
CA LEU A 12 5.91 -38.87 47.86
C LEU A 12 4.36 -39.09 47.89
N LEU A 13 3.59 -38.00 47.77
CA LEU A 13 2.41 -37.97 46.89
C LEU A 13 2.33 -36.59 46.22
N ALA A 14 2.88 -36.52 45.01
CA ALA A 14 2.88 -35.35 44.16
C ALA A 14 1.53 -35.22 43.45
N CYS A 15 0.68 -34.29 43.89
CA CYS A 15 -0.35 -33.71 43.02
C CYS A 15 0.30 -32.60 42.19
N LEU A 16 0.91 -32.98 41.08
CA LEU A 16 1.32 -32.09 39.99
C LEU A 16 0.07 -31.58 39.27
N LEU A 17 -0.53 -30.50 39.76
CA LEU A 17 -1.22 -29.55 38.88
C LEU A 17 -0.12 -28.69 38.26
N GLY A 18 0.41 -29.18 37.13
CA GLY A 18 1.32 -28.41 36.30
C GLY A 18 0.57 -27.23 35.68
N PHE A 19 0.60 -26.07 36.34
CA PHE A 19 0.53 -24.81 35.63
C PHE A 19 1.85 -24.67 34.87
N ALA A 20 1.84 -25.01 33.58
CA ALA A 20 2.97 -24.80 32.70
C ALA A 20 3.29 -23.28 32.66
N PRO A 21 4.57 -22.91 32.70
CA PRO A 21 4.98 -21.51 32.60
C PRO A 21 4.70 -20.96 31.20
N ALA A 22 4.61 -19.64 31.15
CA ALA A 22 4.58 -18.74 30.00
C ALA A 22 4.94 -19.34 28.62
N ALA A 23 4.08 -19.03 27.64
CA ALA A 23 4.24 -19.21 26.21
C ALA A 23 5.72 -19.35 25.78
N HIS A 24 6.13 -20.59 25.48
CA HIS A 24 7.33 -20.80 24.69
C HIS A 24 7.13 -20.05 23.38
N ALA A 25 7.96 -19.05 23.09
CA ALA A 25 7.98 -18.41 21.79
C ALA A 25 8.17 -19.51 20.74
N ASP A 26 7.16 -19.71 19.89
CA ASP A 26 7.21 -20.74 18.85
C ASP A 26 8.28 -20.31 17.84
N ALA A 27 9.51 -20.80 18.04
CA ALA A 27 10.65 -20.49 17.20
C ALA A 27 10.38 -20.87 15.74
N ALA A 28 9.65 -21.97 15.51
CA ALA A 28 9.27 -22.39 14.17
C ALA A 28 8.24 -21.43 13.53
N LEU A 29 7.33 -20.85 14.32
CA LEU A 29 6.43 -19.80 13.84
C LEU A 29 7.21 -18.54 13.46
N ASN A 30 8.08 -18.06 14.34
CA ASN A 30 8.86 -16.84 14.11
C ASN A 30 9.81 -16.99 12.92
N GLU A 31 10.52 -18.12 12.84
CA GLU A 31 11.38 -18.44 11.70
C GLU A 31 10.58 -18.66 10.41
N GLY A 32 9.40 -19.28 10.51
CA GLY A 32 8.49 -19.48 9.38
C GLY A 32 7.97 -18.18 8.81
N ILE A 33 7.56 -17.24 9.67
CA ILE A 33 7.16 -15.87 9.28
C ILE A 33 8.36 -15.11 8.72
N ALA A 34 9.55 -15.25 9.31
CA ALA A 34 10.76 -14.64 8.77
C ALA A 34 11.12 -15.19 7.38
N CYS A 35 10.95 -16.50 7.14
CA CYS A 35 11.13 -17.10 5.81
C CYS A 35 10.07 -16.61 4.83
N TYR A 36 8.81 -16.47 5.27
CA TYR A 36 7.73 -15.91 4.47
C TYR A 36 8.05 -14.48 4.03
N ASN A 37 8.54 -13.64 4.95
CA ASN A 37 8.94 -12.26 4.69
C ASN A 37 10.18 -12.16 3.77
N LYS A 38 11.03 -13.19 3.75
CA LYS A 38 12.15 -13.33 2.81
C LYS A 38 11.74 -13.93 1.46
N HIS A 39 10.45 -14.14 1.22
CA HIS A 39 9.89 -14.80 0.05
C HIS A 39 10.36 -16.25 -0.16
N ASP A 40 10.96 -16.88 0.86
CA ASP A 40 11.26 -18.30 0.85
C ASP A 40 10.00 -19.06 1.28
N TYR A 41 8.98 -19.03 0.42
CA TYR A 41 7.67 -19.57 0.73
C TYR A 41 7.69 -21.08 0.97
N LYS A 42 8.61 -21.80 0.31
CA LYS A 42 8.75 -23.25 0.51
C LYS A 42 9.26 -23.56 1.91
N LYS A 43 10.31 -22.88 2.38
CA LYS A 43 10.82 -23.03 3.73
C LYS A 43 9.86 -22.47 4.79
N ALA A 44 9.18 -21.37 4.47
CA ALA A 44 8.13 -20.83 5.32
C ALA A 44 7.03 -21.88 5.56
N ILE A 45 6.53 -22.52 4.50
CA ILE A 45 5.52 -23.58 4.61
C ILE A 45 6.02 -24.72 5.49
N GLU A 46 7.27 -25.17 5.33
CA GLU A 46 7.85 -26.23 6.16
C GLU A 46 7.85 -25.87 7.65
N LEU A 47 8.39 -24.70 7.99
CA LEU A 47 8.51 -24.21 9.37
C LEU A 47 7.15 -23.92 9.99
N LEU A 48 6.25 -23.31 9.22
CA LEU A 48 4.88 -23.04 9.65
C LEU A 48 4.07 -24.33 9.80
N THR A 49 4.35 -25.38 9.02
CA THR A 49 3.73 -26.71 9.18
C THR A 49 4.17 -27.34 10.49
N ARG A 50 5.46 -27.23 10.82
CA ARG A 50 6.00 -27.68 12.10
C ARG A 50 5.34 -26.93 13.27
N SER A 51 5.22 -25.61 13.15
CA SER A 51 4.53 -24.76 14.12
C SER A 51 3.04 -25.13 14.26
N ALA A 52 2.31 -25.31 13.17
CA ALA A 52 0.90 -25.71 13.19
C ALA A 52 0.68 -27.09 13.86
N ASN A 53 1.61 -28.03 13.67
CA ASN A 53 1.54 -29.35 14.29
C ASN A 53 1.88 -29.29 15.79
N ALA A 54 2.86 -28.46 16.17
CA ALA A 54 3.24 -28.26 17.56
C ALA A 54 2.17 -27.50 18.35
N ASN A 55 1.47 -26.58 17.69
CA ASN A 55 0.43 -25.73 18.29
C ASN A 55 -0.90 -25.80 17.51
N PRO A 56 -1.64 -26.93 17.58
CA PRO A 56 -2.87 -27.11 16.81
C PRO A 56 -4.01 -26.14 17.14
N GLY A 57 -3.91 -25.43 18.28
CA GLY A 57 -4.87 -24.43 18.73
C GLY A 57 -4.61 -23.01 18.20
N LEU A 58 -3.50 -22.78 17.49
CA LEU A 58 -3.15 -21.46 16.95
C LEU A 58 -3.52 -21.37 15.45
N PRO A 59 -4.33 -20.39 15.03
CA PRO A 59 -4.67 -20.18 13.63
C PRO A 59 -3.54 -19.54 12.82
N THR A 60 -2.66 -18.78 13.48
CA THR A 60 -1.62 -17.96 12.83
C THR A 60 -0.67 -18.74 11.92
N PRO A 61 -0.12 -19.92 12.31
CA PRO A 61 0.75 -20.69 11.43
C PRO A 61 0.03 -21.17 10.16
N LEU A 62 -1.24 -21.59 10.29
CA LEU A 62 -2.07 -22.00 9.15
C LEU A 62 -2.38 -20.82 8.24
N TYR A 63 -2.61 -19.63 8.82
CA TYR A 63 -2.88 -18.41 8.06
C TYR A 63 -1.66 -18.00 7.23
N TYR A 64 -0.45 -18.00 7.81
CA TYR A 64 0.76 -17.73 7.06
C TYR A 64 1.10 -18.81 6.04
N GLN A 65 0.74 -20.09 6.27
CA GLN A 65 0.82 -21.11 5.22
C GLN A 65 -0.14 -20.82 4.06
N ALA A 66 -1.38 -20.42 4.36
CA ALA A 66 -2.37 -20.08 3.34
C ALA A 66 -1.91 -18.90 2.47
N LEU A 67 -1.29 -17.89 3.10
CA LEU A 67 -0.62 -16.79 2.43
C LEU A 67 0.56 -17.28 1.57
N ALA A 68 1.43 -18.15 2.10
CA ALA A 68 2.58 -18.69 1.37
C ALA A 68 2.15 -19.50 0.13
N TYR A 69 1.13 -20.35 0.25
CA TYR A 69 0.56 -21.06 -0.89
C TYR A 69 -0.09 -20.13 -1.91
N SER A 70 -0.73 -19.04 -1.46
CA SER A 70 -1.27 -18.01 -2.36
C SER A 70 -0.15 -17.36 -3.19
N GLN A 71 0.98 -17.06 -2.55
CA GLN A 71 2.14 -16.46 -3.21
C GLN A 71 2.84 -17.42 -4.18
N LEU A 72 2.79 -18.74 -3.92
CA LEU A 72 3.28 -19.77 -4.84
C LEU A 72 2.30 -20.08 -6.00
N GLY A 73 1.14 -19.41 -6.06
CA GLY A 73 0.10 -19.66 -7.06
C GLY A 73 -0.73 -20.93 -6.81
N ASP A 74 -0.55 -21.61 -5.67
CA ASP A 74 -1.33 -22.79 -5.30
C ASP A 74 -2.65 -22.36 -4.63
N ALA A 75 -3.54 -21.80 -5.45
CA ALA A 75 -4.83 -21.28 -5.01
C ALA A 75 -5.72 -22.35 -4.35
N GLN A 76 -5.56 -23.62 -4.73
CA GLN A 76 -6.33 -24.72 -4.16
C GLN A 76 -5.92 -24.99 -2.71
N LYS A 77 -4.61 -25.08 -2.42
CA LYS A 77 -4.14 -25.26 -1.04
C LYS A 77 -4.37 -24.03 -0.19
N ALA A 78 -4.20 -22.83 -0.75
CA ALA A 78 -4.54 -21.60 -0.05
C ALA A 78 -6.02 -21.58 0.37
N LYS A 79 -6.93 -21.81 -0.58
CA LYS A 79 -8.38 -21.89 -0.32
C LYS A 79 -8.72 -22.96 0.73
N TYR A 80 -8.08 -24.14 0.65
CA TYR A 80 -8.26 -25.20 1.63
C TYR A 80 -7.89 -24.73 3.04
N LEU A 81 -6.69 -24.15 3.20
CA LEU A 81 -6.22 -23.69 4.51
C LEU A 81 -7.08 -22.54 5.06
N TYR A 82 -7.49 -21.59 4.23
CA TYR A 82 -8.45 -20.56 4.66
C TYR A 82 -9.78 -21.17 5.10
N SER A 83 -10.28 -22.20 4.40
CA SER A 83 -11.50 -22.91 4.80
C SER A 83 -11.33 -23.64 6.14
N VAL A 84 -10.15 -24.24 6.37
CA VAL A 84 -9.81 -24.88 7.66
C VAL A 84 -9.78 -23.84 8.77
N ILE A 85 -9.19 -22.66 8.54
CA ILE A 85 -9.10 -21.60 9.55
C ILE A 85 -10.49 -21.09 9.91
N ALA A 86 -11.31 -20.75 8.90
CA ALA A 86 -12.67 -20.27 9.09
C ALA A 86 -13.55 -21.27 9.86
N ARG A 87 -13.34 -22.57 9.64
CA ARG A 87 -14.10 -23.63 10.31
C ARG A 87 -13.60 -23.95 11.72
N LYS A 88 -12.28 -24.03 11.92
CA LYS A 88 -11.68 -24.48 13.19
C LYS A 88 -11.47 -23.35 14.20
N PHE A 89 -11.32 -22.12 13.74
CA PHE A 89 -11.05 -20.95 14.59
C PHE A 89 -12.03 -19.80 14.29
N PRO A 90 -13.36 -20.05 14.27
CA PRO A 90 -14.34 -19.12 13.72
C PRO A 90 -14.36 -17.73 14.38
N GLU A 91 -13.91 -17.62 15.63
CA GLU A 91 -13.84 -16.37 16.38
C GLU A 91 -12.51 -15.63 16.26
N SER A 92 -11.50 -16.23 15.61
CA SER A 92 -10.17 -15.61 15.47
C SER A 92 -10.14 -14.55 14.35
N GLU A 93 -9.24 -13.58 14.48
CA GLU A 93 -9.04 -12.55 13.46
C GLU A 93 -8.60 -13.15 12.11
N GLU A 94 -7.81 -14.22 12.14
CA GLU A 94 -7.43 -14.98 10.94
C GLU A 94 -8.63 -15.62 10.25
N ALA A 95 -9.66 -16.07 11.00
CA ALA A 95 -10.88 -16.60 10.40
C ALA A 95 -11.72 -15.50 9.73
N LYS A 96 -11.77 -14.28 10.29
CA LYS A 96 -12.38 -13.13 9.61
C LYS A 96 -11.69 -12.85 8.28
N ASN A 97 -10.36 -12.80 8.28
CA ASN A 97 -9.55 -12.60 7.07
C ASN A 97 -9.69 -13.77 6.06
N ALA A 98 -9.73 -15.00 6.56
CA ALA A 98 -9.95 -16.19 5.74
C ALA A 98 -11.32 -16.16 5.04
N ASN A 99 -12.38 -15.77 5.75
CA ASN A 99 -13.72 -15.63 5.19
C ASN A 99 -13.80 -14.56 4.09
N ILE A 100 -13.08 -13.45 4.24
CA ILE A 100 -12.96 -12.42 3.18
C ILE A 100 -12.29 -13.02 1.94
N TYR A 101 -11.20 -13.77 2.09
CA TYR A 101 -10.53 -14.44 0.98
C TYR A 101 -11.46 -15.46 0.30
N LEU A 102 -12.14 -16.31 1.08
CA LEU A 102 -13.04 -17.34 0.57
C LEU A 102 -14.23 -16.75 -0.18
N ALA A 103 -14.81 -15.65 0.31
CA ALA A 103 -15.88 -14.94 -0.37
C ALA A 103 -15.43 -14.43 -1.75
N ARG A 104 -14.21 -13.85 -1.84
CA ARG A 104 -13.64 -13.39 -3.12
C ARG A 104 -13.44 -14.56 -4.09
N VAL A 105 -12.82 -15.66 -3.66
CA VAL A 105 -12.53 -16.81 -4.53
C VAL A 105 -13.80 -17.56 -4.94
N ASN A 106 -14.81 -17.66 -4.08
CA ASN A 106 -16.09 -18.28 -4.42
C ASN A 106 -16.90 -17.43 -5.40
N ASN A 107 -16.85 -16.10 -5.28
CA ASN A 107 -17.50 -15.19 -6.23
C ASN A 107 -16.82 -15.21 -7.62
N VAL A 108 -15.51 -15.44 -7.67
CA VAL A 108 -14.79 -15.68 -8.94
C VAL A 108 -15.21 -17.02 -9.56
N GLY A 109 -15.42 -18.06 -8.75
CA GLY A 109 -15.86 -19.39 -9.20
C GLY A 109 -17.28 -19.44 -9.76
N ALA A 110 -18.21 -18.67 -9.19
CA ALA A 110 -19.60 -18.58 -9.66
C ALA A 110 -19.75 -17.83 -10.99
N ALA A 111 -18.84 -16.90 -11.30
CA ALA A 111 -18.80 -16.21 -12.59
C ALA A 111 -18.23 -17.10 -13.72
N THR A 112 -17.41 -18.10 -13.39
CA THR A 112 -16.77 -19.01 -14.37
C THR A 112 -17.62 -20.21 -14.78
N THR A 113 -18.72 -20.51 -14.11
CA THR A 113 -19.60 -21.65 -14.48
C THR A 113 -20.57 -21.37 -15.62
N ALA A 114 -20.67 -20.12 -16.09
CA ALA A 114 -21.55 -19.73 -17.21
C ALA A 114 -20.83 -19.66 -18.58
N GLY A 115 -19.52 -19.91 -18.64
CA GLY A 115 -18.70 -19.71 -19.84
C GLY A 115 -17.93 -20.94 -20.34
N ALA A 116 -18.23 -22.14 -19.81
CA ALA A 116 -17.52 -23.37 -20.18
C ALA A 116 -18.23 -24.10 -21.32
N ALA A 117 -18.18 -23.52 -22.53
CA ALA A 117 -18.29 -24.27 -23.76
C ALA A 117 -17.26 -23.75 -24.76
N THR A 118 -16.53 -24.70 -25.33
CA THR A 118 -15.66 -24.64 -26.51
C THR A 118 -14.15 -24.44 -26.30
N SER A 119 -13.42 -25.40 -26.89
CA SER A 119 -11.99 -25.47 -27.22
C SER A 119 -10.99 -25.97 -26.17
N SER A 120 -10.84 -27.30 -26.20
CA SER A 120 -9.64 -28.05 -25.84
C SER A 120 -8.54 -27.93 -26.90
N GLN A 121 -7.31 -28.16 -26.44
CA GLN A 121 -6.07 -28.56 -27.17
C GLN A 121 -5.17 -27.44 -27.73
N ALA A 122 -4.08 -27.16 -27.00
CA ALA A 122 -2.74 -27.60 -27.39
C ALA A 122 -1.72 -27.31 -26.28
N ALA A 123 -1.21 -28.37 -25.65
CA ALA A 123 0.10 -28.37 -24.99
C ALA A 123 1.18 -28.22 -26.09
N GLN A 124 2.40 -27.71 -25.89
CA GLN A 124 3.40 -28.22 -24.96
C GLN A 124 4.73 -27.46 -25.18
N ARG A 125 5.60 -27.47 -24.15
CA ARG A 125 7.08 -27.25 -24.14
C ARG A 125 7.60 -25.81 -24.04
N SER A 126 8.22 -25.47 -22.89
CA SER A 126 9.69 -25.50 -22.77
C SER A 126 10.20 -25.10 -21.38
N ARG A 127 11.08 -25.98 -20.88
CA ARG A 127 12.29 -25.79 -20.06
C ARG A 127 12.29 -24.80 -18.89
N ALA A 128 12.46 -25.39 -17.71
CA ALA A 128 13.09 -24.80 -16.55
C ALA A 128 14.47 -24.20 -16.90
N SER A 129 14.67 -22.93 -16.58
CA SER A 129 15.99 -22.33 -16.37
C SER A 129 16.05 -21.79 -14.94
N THR A 130 17.10 -22.23 -14.26
CA THR A 130 17.53 -21.79 -12.93
C THR A 130 17.86 -20.30 -12.95
N ALA A 131 17.00 -19.47 -12.36
CA ALA A 131 17.29 -18.07 -12.12
C ALA A 131 18.00 -17.93 -10.76
N ALA A 132 19.31 -17.70 -10.82
CA ALA A 132 20.06 -17.13 -9.72
C ALA A 132 19.47 -15.75 -9.37
N THR A 133 19.32 -15.51 -8.07
CA THR A 133 18.77 -14.31 -7.46
C THR A 133 19.64 -13.10 -7.78
N ALA A 134 19.12 -12.19 -8.60
CA ALA A 134 19.54 -10.80 -8.52
C ALA A 134 18.98 -10.22 -7.19
N PRO A 135 19.72 -9.33 -6.50
CA PRO A 135 19.09 -8.48 -5.48
C PRO A 135 17.91 -7.75 -6.11
N MET A 136 16.86 -7.45 -5.33
CA MET A 136 15.75 -6.62 -5.80
C MET A 136 16.33 -5.34 -6.39
N GLY A 137 16.45 -5.32 -7.72
CA GLY A 137 16.89 -4.16 -8.46
C GLY A 137 15.92 -3.05 -8.14
N ASP A 138 16.47 -1.85 -8.00
CA ASP A 138 15.79 -0.58 -8.12
C ASP A 138 14.45 -0.77 -8.84
N MET A 139 13.33 -0.68 -8.10
CA MET A 139 12.00 -0.67 -8.72
C MET A 139 12.06 0.51 -9.67
N THR A 140 12.28 0.23 -10.95
CA THR A 140 12.32 1.26 -11.97
C THR A 140 10.95 1.90 -11.92
N THR A 141 10.89 3.06 -11.28
CA THR A 141 9.79 3.99 -11.45
C THR A 141 9.62 4.08 -12.95
N PHE A 142 8.49 3.65 -13.49
CA PHE A 142 8.11 4.18 -14.79
C PHE A 142 7.98 5.68 -14.56
N ALA A 143 9.04 6.39 -14.91
CA ALA A 143 8.91 7.71 -15.46
C ALA A 143 8.12 7.50 -16.74
N ALA A 144 6.79 7.37 -16.64
CA ALA A 144 5.94 7.71 -17.76
C ALA A 144 6.48 9.06 -18.25
N ALA A 145 6.88 9.09 -19.53
CA ALA A 145 7.73 10.14 -20.05
C ALA A 145 7.21 11.49 -19.57
N ASN A 146 8.07 12.25 -18.90
CA ASN A 146 7.71 13.58 -18.46
C ASN A 146 7.23 14.38 -19.67
N ALA A 147 6.32 15.31 -19.40
CA ALA A 147 5.81 16.25 -20.38
C ALA A 147 6.95 16.80 -21.27
N THR A 148 6.78 16.74 -22.59
CA THR A 148 7.73 17.37 -23.50
C THR A 148 7.58 18.89 -23.43
N SER A 149 8.64 19.63 -23.77
CA SER A 149 8.57 21.10 -23.83
C SER A 149 7.46 21.60 -24.76
N GLU A 150 7.16 20.86 -25.83
CA GLU A 150 6.06 21.16 -26.75
C GLU A 150 4.69 20.97 -26.07
N ASP A 151 4.48 19.86 -25.36
CA ASP A 151 3.25 19.61 -24.60
C ASP A 151 3.04 20.69 -23.52
N LEU A 152 4.10 21.01 -22.76
CA LEU A 152 4.08 22.08 -21.76
C LEU A 152 3.73 23.45 -22.37
N SER A 153 4.17 23.75 -23.60
CA SER A 153 3.87 25.03 -24.25
C SER A 153 2.36 25.23 -24.50
N LYS A 154 1.62 24.15 -24.76
CA LYS A 154 0.18 24.16 -25.09
C LYS A 154 -0.73 24.23 -23.86
N LEU A 155 -0.17 24.06 -22.66
CA LEU A 155 -0.92 24.12 -21.40
C LEU A 155 -1.35 25.55 -21.06
N PRO A 156 -2.58 25.76 -20.54
CA PRO A 156 -3.03 27.07 -20.09
C PRO A 156 -2.16 27.58 -18.93
N ASP A 157 -2.03 28.90 -18.80
CA ASP A 157 -1.24 29.50 -17.72
C ASP A 157 -1.84 29.25 -16.34
N THR A 158 -3.17 29.13 -16.26
CA THR A 158 -3.89 28.82 -15.03
C THR A 158 -5.02 27.83 -15.27
N GLY A 159 -5.40 27.10 -14.22
CA GLY A 159 -6.56 26.22 -14.23
C GLY A 159 -7.18 26.12 -12.84
N SER A 160 -8.49 25.93 -12.77
CA SER A 160 -9.21 25.70 -11.52
C SER A 160 -10.01 24.42 -11.66
N VAL A 161 -9.74 23.46 -10.78
CA VAL A 161 -10.38 22.13 -10.79
C VAL A 161 -11.16 21.95 -9.50
N PRO A 162 -12.49 21.90 -9.53
CA PRO A 162 -13.26 21.57 -8.34
C PRO A 162 -12.99 20.12 -7.92
N PHE A 163 -12.98 19.87 -6.62
CA PHE A 163 -12.88 18.52 -6.08
C PHE A 163 -13.97 18.25 -5.04
N THR A 164 -14.30 16.97 -4.89
CA THR A 164 -15.14 16.47 -3.79
C THR A 164 -14.30 15.60 -2.87
N ARG A 165 -14.65 15.55 -1.58
CA ARG A 165 -14.01 14.63 -0.63
C ARG A 165 -14.73 13.29 -0.58
N GLY A 166 -13.98 12.21 -0.63
CA GLY A 166 -14.49 10.88 -0.34
C GLY A 166 -14.22 10.43 1.09
N SER A 167 -14.53 9.17 1.37
CA SER A 167 -14.12 8.51 2.62
C SER A 167 -12.60 8.58 2.79
N GLY A 168 -12.12 8.70 4.04
CA GLY A 168 -10.69 8.81 4.33
C GLY A 168 -10.03 10.14 3.94
N GLY A 169 -10.78 11.11 3.43
CA GLY A 169 -10.28 12.45 3.09
C GLY A 169 -9.72 12.58 1.68
N HIS A 170 -9.83 11.55 0.83
CA HIS A 170 -9.35 11.60 -0.55
C HIS A 170 -10.01 12.71 -1.36
N LEU A 171 -9.22 13.32 -2.26
CA LEU A 171 -9.66 14.35 -3.18
C LEU A 171 -10.07 13.69 -4.50
N PHE A 172 -11.30 13.89 -4.95
CA PHE A 172 -11.81 13.36 -6.22
C PHE A 172 -12.14 14.47 -7.18
N VAL A 173 -11.71 14.31 -8.43
CA VAL A 173 -11.96 15.26 -9.52
C VAL A 173 -12.64 14.54 -10.69
N ASP A 174 -13.50 15.27 -11.39
CA ASP A 174 -14.07 14.79 -12.64
C ASP A 174 -13.08 15.02 -13.79
N THR A 175 -12.80 13.96 -14.53
CA THR A 175 -11.87 13.96 -15.66
C THR A 175 -12.58 13.42 -16.90
N GLN A 176 -11.97 13.61 -18.07
CA GLN A 176 -12.35 12.91 -19.28
C GLN A 176 -11.15 12.17 -19.86
N ILE A 177 -11.31 10.89 -20.14
CA ILE A 177 -10.34 10.06 -20.87
C ILE A 177 -10.95 9.77 -22.24
N ASN A 178 -10.31 10.26 -23.31
CA ASN A 178 -10.81 10.13 -24.68
C ASN A 178 -12.28 10.59 -24.82
N GLY A 179 -12.63 11.70 -24.15
CA GLY A 179 -13.97 12.29 -24.14
C GLY A 179 -15.00 11.58 -23.27
N ARG A 180 -14.64 10.52 -22.54
CA ARG A 180 -15.52 9.82 -21.59
C ARG A 180 -15.22 10.24 -20.16
N THR A 181 -16.27 10.55 -19.40
CA THR A 181 -16.13 10.99 -18.01
C THR A 181 -15.62 9.86 -17.12
N VAL A 182 -14.56 10.14 -16.37
CA VAL A 182 -13.99 9.24 -15.36
C VAL A 182 -13.70 10.05 -14.11
N LYS A 183 -14.24 9.64 -12.96
CA LYS A 183 -13.89 10.26 -11.68
C LYS A 183 -12.56 9.67 -11.20
N MET A 184 -11.58 10.53 -10.94
CA MET A 184 -10.23 10.11 -10.53
C MET A 184 -9.86 10.71 -9.17
N MET A 185 -9.06 9.99 -8.41
CA MET A 185 -8.44 10.47 -7.17
C MET A 185 -7.25 11.36 -7.51
N PHE A 186 -7.21 12.58 -6.98
CA PHE A 186 -6.03 13.44 -7.04
C PHE A 186 -4.99 12.93 -6.04
N ASP A 187 -3.93 12.32 -6.58
CA ASP A 187 -2.97 11.55 -5.80
C ASP A 187 -1.54 12.07 -6.03
N THR A 188 -0.99 12.79 -5.05
CA THR A 188 0.40 13.26 -5.08
C THR A 188 1.42 12.16 -4.80
N GLY A 189 1.00 11.03 -4.23
CA GLY A 189 1.83 9.84 -3.99
C GLY A 189 1.95 8.93 -5.21
N ALA A 190 1.05 9.06 -6.18
CA ALA A 190 1.11 8.34 -7.45
C ALA A 190 2.09 9.01 -8.44
N SER A 191 3.14 8.30 -8.81
CA SER A 191 4.16 8.78 -9.77
C SER A 191 3.62 8.92 -11.19
N THR A 192 2.51 8.25 -11.50
CA THR A 192 1.84 8.23 -12.81
C THR A 192 0.32 8.13 -12.63
N CYS A 193 -0.43 8.46 -13.68
CA CYS A 193 -1.86 8.18 -13.71
C CYS A 193 -2.10 6.68 -13.91
N LEU A 194 -3.04 6.11 -13.16
CA LEU A 194 -3.32 4.67 -13.13
C LEU A 194 -4.82 4.41 -13.23
N ILE A 195 -5.22 3.45 -14.05
CA ILE A 195 -6.61 2.99 -14.19
C ILE A 195 -6.64 1.48 -14.42
N GLY A 196 -7.76 0.82 -14.11
CA GLY A 196 -7.99 -0.58 -14.45
C GLY A 196 -8.76 -0.74 -15.77
N LYS A 197 -8.56 -1.86 -16.48
CA LYS A 197 -9.38 -2.21 -17.65
C LYS A 197 -10.87 -2.25 -17.33
N ASN A 198 -11.23 -2.76 -16.15
CA ASN A 198 -12.60 -2.76 -15.63
C ASN A 198 -13.22 -1.35 -15.54
N GLN A 199 -12.40 -0.32 -15.29
CA GLN A 199 -12.85 1.06 -15.16
C GLN A 199 -12.93 1.76 -16.52
N LEU A 200 -12.02 1.43 -17.45
CA LEU A 200 -12.13 1.85 -18.85
C LEU A 200 -13.40 1.29 -19.48
N GLU A 201 -13.67 0.01 -19.29
CA GLU A 201 -14.88 -0.66 -19.75
C GLU A 201 -16.14 0.01 -19.18
N ALA A 202 -16.19 0.22 -17.85
CA ALA A 202 -17.31 0.89 -17.21
C ALA A 202 -17.55 2.33 -17.73
N ALA A 203 -16.50 3.02 -18.15
CA ALA A 203 -16.57 4.37 -18.72
C ALA A 203 -16.85 4.37 -20.24
N GLY A 204 -16.88 3.21 -20.90
CA GLY A 204 -16.99 3.11 -22.36
C GLY A 204 -15.78 3.67 -23.10
N VAL A 205 -14.58 3.58 -22.49
CA VAL A 205 -13.29 3.89 -23.11
C VAL A 205 -12.71 2.61 -23.70
N MET A 206 -12.36 2.64 -24.99
CA MET A 206 -11.74 1.49 -25.64
C MET A 206 -10.36 1.19 -25.04
N ASP A 207 -10.15 -0.05 -24.60
CA ASP A 207 -8.83 -0.54 -24.19
C ASP A 207 -7.91 -0.69 -25.41
N ASN A 208 -6.97 0.26 -25.54
CA ASN A 208 -5.96 0.28 -26.59
C ASN A 208 -4.55 0.34 -25.98
N VAL A 209 -4.31 -0.44 -24.92
CA VAL A 209 -2.96 -0.56 -24.35
C VAL A 209 -1.93 -0.98 -25.40
N ILE A 210 -0.71 -0.47 -25.25
CA ILE A 210 0.42 -0.86 -26.08
C ILE A 210 0.84 -2.28 -25.68
N LYS A 211 0.42 -3.25 -26.50
CA LYS A 211 0.66 -4.68 -26.23
C LYS A 211 2.15 -5.00 -26.16
N GLY A 212 2.51 -5.93 -25.28
CA GLY A 212 3.89 -6.37 -25.06
C GLY A 212 4.73 -5.41 -24.21
N GLN A 213 4.18 -4.27 -23.78
CA GLN A 213 4.83 -3.38 -22.83
C GLN A 213 4.17 -3.51 -21.46
N HIS A 214 4.97 -3.88 -20.45
CA HIS A 214 4.51 -4.04 -19.08
C HIS A 214 5.48 -3.40 -18.10
N THR A 215 4.91 -2.78 -17.08
CA THR A 215 5.57 -2.04 -16.02
C THR A 215 5.25 -2.70 -14.69
N GLN A 216 6.29 -3.00 -13.90
CA GLN A 216 6.09 -3.36 -12.50
C GLN A 216 5.70 -2.12 -11.69
N MET A 217 4.68 -2.26 -10.85
CA MET A 217 4.12 -1.20 -10.03
C MET A 217 4.03 -1.65 -8.58
N GLY A 218 4.52 -0.80 -7.68
CA GLY A 218 4.46 -0.99 -6.23
C GLY A 218 3.55 0.04 -5.56
N GLY A 219 3.15 -0.26 -4.33
CA GLY A 219 2.33 0.61 -3.48
C GLY A 219 1.98 -0.08 -2.17
N VAL A 220 0.97 0.42 -1.45
CA VAL A 220 0.43 -0.28 -0.27
C VAL A 220 -0.15 -1.63 -0.72
N GLY A 221 0.18 -2.68 0.04
CA GLY A 221 -0.11 -4.07 -0.27
C GLY A 221 1.15 -4.93 -0.24
N SER A 222 0.99 -6.23 -0.50
CA SER A 222 2.09 -7.21 -0.47
C SER A 222 2.50 -7.73 -1.86
N ALA A 223 1.85 -7.25 -2.93
CA ALA A 223 2.14 -7.67 -4.29
C ALA A 223 2.71 -6.53 -5.14
N THR A 224 3.59 -6.90 -6.07
CA THR A 224 3.95 -6.06 -7.21
C THR A 224 2.98 -6.37 -8.33
N ASN A 225 2.32 -5.36 -8.87
CA ASN A 225 1.37 -5.50 -9.96
C ASN A 225 2.00 -5.07 -11.28
N SER A 226 1.39 -5.50 -12.39
CA SER A 226 1.82 -5.11 -13.73
C SER A 226 0.79 -4.22 -14.40
N ALA A 227 1.24 -3.19 -15.09
CA ALA A 227 0.38 -2.32 -15.91
C ALA A 227 0.99 -2.11 -17.30
N ALA A 228 0.14 -1.91 -18.30
CA ALA A 228 0.54 -1.58 -19.67
C ALA A 228 0.22 -0.11 -19.97
N PRO A 229 1.06 0.60 -20.74
CA PRO A 229 0.79 1.99 -21.08
C PRO A 229 -0.31 2.11 -22.13
N MET A 230 -1.11 3.17 -22.03
CA MET A 230 -2.11 3.58 -23.03
C MET A 230 -1.98 5.08 -23.25
N ILE A 231 -1.84 5.51 -24.51
CA ILE A 231 -1.86 6.94 -24.86
C ILE A 231 -3.32 7.41 -24.92
N VAL A 232 -3.63 8.47 -24.18
CA VAL A 232 -4.99 9.04 -24.10
C VAL A 232 -4.95 10.55 -24.24
N ASP A 233 -6.07 11.11 -24.67
CA ASP A 233 -6.40 12.51 -24.41
C ASP A 233 -7.06 12.60 -23.03
N LEU A 234 -6.29 13.06 -22.05
CA LEU A 234 -6.74 13.25 -20.67
C LEU A 234 -7.06 14.72 -20.42
N ARG A 235 -8.30 14.99 -20.01
CA ARG A 235 -8.78 16.34 -19.70
C ARG A 235 -9.26 16.43 -18.26
N VAL A 236 -8.83 17.47 -17.56
CA VAL A 236 -9.28 17.82 -16.21
C VAL A 236 -9.65 19.30 -16.22
N ALA A 237 -10.96 19.59 -16.14
CA ALA A 237 -11.52 20.91 -16.39
C ALA A 237 -11.02 21.54 -17.72
N GLY A 238 -10.26 22.65 -17.64
CA GLY A 238 -9.69 23.35 -18.79
C GLY A 238 -8.31 22.85 -19.22
N ILE A 239 -7.71 21.89 -18.52
CA ILE A 239 -6.38 21.37 -18.80
C ILE A 239 -6.52 20.08 -19.59
N GLN A 240 -5.99 20.03 -20.81
CA GLN A 240 -5.99 18.84 -21.66
C GLN A 240 -4.57 18.47 -22.06
N ARG A 241 -4.25 17.18 -21.97
CA ARG A 241 -2.93 16.62 -22.28
C ARG A 241 -3.08 15.32 -23.06
N ARG A 242 -2.26 15.13 -24.09
CA ARG A 242 -2.13 13.84 -24.77
C ARG A 242 -0.92 13.11 -24.19
N MET A 243 -1.17 12.08 -23.38
CA MET A 243 -0.12 11.48 -22.55
C MET A 243 -0.35 9.99 -22.30
N PRO A 244 0.70 9.23 -21.94
CA PRO A 244 0.54 7.88 -21.44
C PRO A 244 -0.09 7.88 -20.04
N ILE A 245 -1.05 6.98 -19.84
CA ILE A 245 -1.50 6.49 -18.54
C ILE A 245 -1.17 5.02 -18.41
N MET A 246 -1.11 4.51 -17.17
CA MET A 246 -0.91 3.09 -16.91
C MET A 246 -2.25 2.38 -16.72
N VAL A 247 -2.39 1.20 -17.33
CA VAL A 247 -3.60 0.39 -17.28
C VAL A 247 -3.29 -0.97 -16.66
N GLN A 248 -3.86 -1.27 -15.50
CA GLN A 248 -3.82 -2.61 -14.90
C GLN A 248 -4.93 -3.49 -15.48
N ASP A 249 -4.67 -4.80 -15.58
CA ASP A 249 -5.68 -5.76 -16.04
C ASP A 249 -6.94 -5.72 -15.18
N ARG A 250 -6.78 -5.50 -13.87
CA ARG A 250 -7.87 -5.21 -12.94
C ARG A 250 -7.39 -4.28 -11.85
N PHE A 251 -8.16 -3.24 -11.57
CA PHE A 251 -7.89 -2.29 -10.51
C PHE A 251 -9.18 -2.01 -9.72
N ASP A 252 -9.21 -2.44 -8.47
CA ASP A 252 -10.39 -2.36 -7.61
C ASP A 252 -10.36 -1.12 -6.67
N LEU A 253 -9.37 -0.23 -6.83
CA LEU A 253 -9.33 1.09 -6.20
C LEU A 253 -9.74 2.17 -7.19
N PRO A 254 -10.16 3.37 -6.74
CA PRO A 254 -10.46 4.46 -7.67
C PRO A 254 -9.27 4.78 -8.60
N PRO A 255 -9.51 5.15 -9.87
CA PRO A 255 -8.42 5.54 -10.77
C PRO A 255 -7.60 6.69 -10.19
N LEU A 256 -6.28 6.65 -10.36
CA LEU A 256 -5.35 7.62 -9.79
C LEU A 256 -4.97 8.66 -10.85
N LEU A 257 -5.17 9.93 -10.55
CA LEU A 257 -4.59 11.05 -11.28
C LEU A 257 -3.27 11.38 -10.58
N GLY A 258 -2.15 11.05 -11.22
CA GLY A 258 -0.82 11.12 -10.63
C GLY A 258 0.05 12.26 -11.17
N GLN A 259 1.29 12.31 -10.68
CA GLN A 259 2.26 13.38 -10.93
C GLN A 259 2.55 13.64 -12.41
N THR A 260 2.41 12.63 -13.28
CA THR A 260 2.59 12.81 -14.73
C THR A 260 1.60 13.79 -15.34
N PHE A 261 0.39 13.94 -14.78
CA PHE A 261 -0.57 14.93 -15.26
C PHE A 261 -0.23 16.35 -14.78
N TYR A 262 0.17 16.50 -13.52
CA TYR A 262 0.45 17.80 -12.90
C TYR A 262 1.82 18.39 -13.25
N ASN A 263 2.69 17.62 -13.92
CA ASN A 263 3.98 18.10 -14.37
C ASN A 263 3.81 19.37 -15.25
N GLY A 264 4.61 20.40 -14.96
CA GLY A 264 4.52 21.71 -15.62
C GLY A 264 3.74 22.76 -14.82
N TYR A 265 3.12 22.37 -13.72
CA TYR A 265 2.35 23.26 -12.85
C TYR A 265 2.91 23.34 -11.42
N GLN A 266 2.66 24.49 -10.80
CA GLN A 266 2.46 24.62 -9.37
C GLN A 266 0.97 24.40 -9.07
N TYR A 267 0.63 23.89 -7.90
CA TYR A 267 -0.77 23.70 -7.54
C TYR A 267 -1.08 23.99 -6.07
N ASP A 268 -2.19 24.69 -5.85
CA ASP A 268 -2.77 25.08 -4.55
C ASP A 268 -4.00 24.26 -4.26
N ILE A 269 -4.01 23.54 -3.13
CA ILE A 269 -5.17 22.77 -2.66
C ILE A 269 -5.92 23.60 -1.62
N ASP A 270 -6.98 24.27 -2.06
CA ASP A 270 -7.83 25.09 -1.20
C ASP A 270 -9.01 24.27 -0.67
N ASN A 271 -8.88 23.80 0.56
CA ASN A 271 -9.89 22.97 1.22
C ASN A 271 -11.19 23.70 1.51
N GLN A 272 -11.13 25.01 1.78
CA GLN A 272 -12.32 25.79 2.11
C GLN A 272 -13.15 26.04 0.85
N ALA A 273 -12.49 26.34 -0.26
CA ALA A 273 -13.14 26.57 -1.54
C ALA A 273 -13.47 25.28 -2.32
N GLY A 274 -12.87 24.14 -1.94
CA GLY A 274 -13.09 22.86 -2.63
C GLY A 274 -12.51 22.85 -4.05
N VAL A 275 -11.38 23.54 -4.26
CA VAL A 275 -10.74 23.68 -5.57
C VAL A 275 -9.24 23.46 -5.51
N ILE A 276 -8.69 22.87 -6.57
CA ILE A 276 -7.26 22.82 -6.86
C ILE A 276 -6.96 23.87 -7.92
N ARG A 277 -6.04 24.80 -7.63
CA ARG A 277 -5.64 25.85 -8.59
C ARG A 277 -4.27 25.52 -9.16
N PHE A 278 -4.20 25.37 -10.47
CA PHE A 278 -2.96 25.17 -11.20
C PHE A 278 -2.43 26.49 -11.73
N THR A 279 -1.13 26.73 -11.59
CA THR A 279 -0.43 27.85 -12.21
C THR A 279 0.81 27.33 -12.92
N LYS A 280 0.91 27.58 -14.23
CA LYS A 280 2.01 27.11 -15.06
C LYS A 280 3.32 27.69 -14.53
N LYS A 281 4.39 26.90 -14.55
CA LYS A 281 5.71 27.30 -14.01
C LYS A 281 6.18 28.68 -14.49
N SER A 282 6.05 28.98 -15.78
CA SER A 282 6.42 30.27 -16.37
C SER A 282 5.54 31.45 -15.94
N ALA A 283 4.33 31.19 -15.46
CA ALA A 283 3.34 32.20 -15.08
C ALA A 283 3.23 32.38 -13.55
N ALA A 284 3.91 31.56 -12.76
CA ALA A 284 3.84 31.59 -11.31
C ALA A 284 4.45 32.89 -10.75
N ARG A 285 3.59 33.78 -10.27
CA ARG A 285 3.98 34.87 -9.35
C ARG A 285 3.94 34.33 -7.92
N ASN A 286 4.86 34.77 -7.05
CA ASN A 286 4.90 34.36 -5.63
C ASN A 286 3.58 34.74 -4.94
N ASN A 287 2.60 33.84 -4.92
CA ASN A 287 1.22 34.15 -4.51
C ASN A 287 0.86 33.70 -3.08
N MET A 288 1.79 33.12 -2.33
CA MET A 288 1.58 32.85 -0.90
C MET A 288 2.27 33.94 -0.09
N GLY A 289 1.53 34.57 0.83
CA GLY A 289 2.02 35.64 1.69
C GLY A 289 3.22 35.23 2.55
N TYR A 290 3.95 36.21 3.06
CA TYR A 290 5.21 36.06 3.82
C TYR A 290 5.13 35.16 5.07
N ASP A 291 3.94 34.73 5.51
CA ASP A 291 3.73 33.93 6.73
C ASP A 291 3.62 32.42 6.52
N ALA A 292 3.81 31.90 5.31
CA ALA A 292 3.69 30.46 5.02
C ALA A 292 4.79 29.62 5.70
N ILE A 293 4.45 28.40 6.13
CA ILE A 293 5.43 27.39 6.55
C ILE A 293 5.97 26.72 5.29
N GLU A 294 7.25 26.95 4.98
CA GLU A 294 7.92 26.32 3.84
C GLU A 294 8.56 24.99 4.24
N ILE A 295 8.15 23.93 3.55
CA ILE A 295 8.69 22.57 3.72
C ILE A 295 9.44 22.20 2.44
N PRO A 296 10.78 22.04 2.49
CA PRO A 296 11.51 21.58 1.32
C PRO A 296 11.14 20.13 1.01
N PHE A 297 11.12 19.79 -0.28
CA PHE A 297 10.93 18.42 -0.73
C PHE A 297 11.99 18.02 -1.75
N GLN A 298 12.28 16.73 -1.80
CA GLN A 298 13.06 16.10 -2.87
C GLN A 298 12.15 15.36 -3.82
N THR A 299 12.59 15.18 -5.06
CA THR A 299 11.88 14.36 -6.04
C THR A 299 12.58 13.01 -6.16
N VAL A 300 11.84 11.92 -5.89
CA VAL A 300 12.29 10.54 -6.13
C VAL A 300 11.41 9.94 -7.22
N GLY A 301 11.97 9.70 -8.40
CA GLY A 301 11.17 9.46 -9.60
C GLY A 301 10.31 10.69 -9.92
N ASN A 302 8.99 10.55 -9.87
CA ASN A 302 8.05 11.68 -9.97
C ASN A 302 7.42 12.05 -8.61
N ASN A 303 7.73 11.32 -7.54
CA ASN A 303 7.10 11.49 -6.24
C ASN A 303 7.77 12.59 -5.41
N LEU A 304 6.97 13.25 -4.57
CA LEU A 304 7.41 14.28 -3.66
C LEU A 304 7.78 13.65 -2.32
N VAL A 305 9.02 13.85 -1.86
CA VAL A 305 9.53 13.32 -0.59
C VAL A 305 9.83 14.47 0.35
N VAL A 306 9.16 14.49 1.49
CA VAL A 306 9.40 15.45 2.59
C VAL A 306 10.03 14.73 3.77
N THR A 307 10.73 15.47 4.62
CA THR A 307 11.23 14.93 5.90
C THR A 307 10.30 15.36 7.03
N ALA A 308 9.61 14.39 7.63
CA ALA A 308 8.81 14.55 8.83
C ALA A 308 9.58 14.06 10.07
N GLN A 309 9.06 14.33 11.27
CA GLN A 309 9.51 13.69 12.51
C GLN A 309 8.40 12.83 13.10
N ILE A 310 8.70 11.57 13.43
CA ILE A 310 7.78 10.64 14.09
C ILE A 310 8.31 10.35 15.48
N ASN A 311 7.61 10.80 16.52
CA ASN A 311 8.08 10.73 17.92
C ASN A 311 9.52 11.26 18.10
N GLY A 312 9.91 12.29 17.35
CA GLY A 312 11.26 12.88 17.37
C GLY A 312 12.27 12.27 16.40
N HIS A 313 11.92 11.20 15.67
CA HIS A 313 12.80 10.54 14.71
C HIS A 313 12.57 11.09 13.30
N GLN A 314 13.64 11.50 12.63
CA GLN A 314 13.58 12.00 11.26
C GLN A 314 13.16 10.88 10.30
N CYS A 315 12.17 11.15 9.46
CA CYS A 315 11.55 10.18 8.58
C CYS A 315 11.28 10.81 7.21
N PRO A 316 12.03 10.43 6.16
CA PRO A 316 11.66 10.74 4.79
C PRO A 316 10.37 10.00 4.42
N MET A 317 9.37 10.73 3.92
CA MET A 317 8.04 10.20 3.60
C MET A 317 7.58 10.71 2.24
N TYR A 318 6.85 9.87 1.50
CA TYR A 318 6.10 10.33 0.33
C TYR A 318 4.97 11.26 0.81
N PHE A 319 4.88 12.43 0.19
CA PHE A 319 3.78 13.37 0.41
C PHE A 319 2.57 12.91 -0.41
N ASP A 320 1.56 12.35 0.26
CA ASP A 320 0.59 11.48 -0.39
C ASP A 320 -0.87 11.88 -0.07
N THR A 321 -1.48 12.69 -0.95
CA THR A 321 -2.92 13.01 -0.86
C THR A 321 -3.82 11.82 -1.19
N GLY A 322 -3.29 10.78 -1.84
CA GLY A 322 -3.98 9.53 -2.16
C GLY A 322 -4.03 8.53 -1.00
N ALA A 323 -3.23 8.72 0.05
CA ALA A 323 -3.23 7.84 1.21
C ALA A 323 -4.22 8.32 2.29
N ALA A 324 -5.21 7.49 2.65
CA ALA A 324 -6.15 7.76 3.75
C ALA A 324 -5.49 7.71 5.15
N MET A 325 -4.21 7.37 5.21
CA MET A 325 -3.52 6.87 6.38
C MET A 325 -2.04 7.24 6.32
N ASN A 326 -1.41 7.43 7.48
CA ASN A 326 0.05 7.40 7.56
C ASN A 326 0.49 5.95 7.58
N CYS A 327 1.26 5.50 6.59
CA CYS A 327 1.54 4.09 6.39
C CYS A 327 3.04 3.81 6.34
N PHE A 328 3.48 2.80 7.09
CA PHE A 328 4.88 2.42 7.22
C PHE A 328 5.05 0.94 6.91
N ALA A 329 6.15 0.56 6.26
CA ALA A 329 6.62 -0.81 6.33
C ALA A 329 7.18 -1.08 7.74
N MET A 330 6.90 -2.25 8.33
CA MET A 330 7.39 -2.61 9.66
C MET A 330 8.92 -2.52 9.77
N GLN A 331 9.65 -2.98 8.75
CA GLN A 331 11.11 -2.91 8.75
C GLN A 331 11.59 -1.46 8.89
N THR A 332 10.98 -0.52 8.16
CA THR A 332 11.31 0.91 8.24
C THR A 332 10.94 1.49 9.60
N PHE A 333 9.78 1.14 10.14
CA PHE A 333 9.31 1.64 11.43
C PHE A 333 10.25 1.23 12.58
N LEU A 334 10.61 -0.06 12.63
CA LEU A 334 11.52 -0.60 13.64
C LEU A 334 12.96 -0.10 13.46
N ALA A 335 13.43 0.05 12.22
CA ALA A 335 14.78 0.57 11.93
C ALA A 335 14.97 2.04 12.38
N MET A 336 13.88 2.81 12.48
CA MET A 336 13.92 4.14 13.09
C MET A 336 14.04 4.11 14.62
N GLY A 337 13.98 2.94 15.26
CA GLY A 337 13.96 2.81 16.72
C GLY A 337 12.58 3.00 17.34
N LEU A 338 11.51 3.03 16.54
CA LEU A 338 10.13 3.09 17.03
C LEU A 338 9.63 1.68 17.35
N SER A 339 8.83 1.57 18.41
CA SER A 339 8.18 0.31 18.82
C SER A 339 6.70 0.30 18.45
N ILE A 340 6.20 -0.89 18.17
CA ILE A 340 4.77 -1.16 18.06
C ILE A 340 4.27 -1.45 19.48
N PRO A 341 3.25 -0.73 19.98
CA PRO A 341 2.76 -0.95 21.33
C PRO A 341 2.00 -2.27 21.43
N SER A 342 1.99 -2.90 22.60
CA SER A 342 1.38 -4.23 22.80
C SER A 342 -0.15 -4.24 22.64
N ASP A 343 -0.78 -3.08 22.73
CA ASP A 343 -2.22 -2.86 22.56
C ASP A 343 -2.58 -2.38 21.14
N ALA A 344 -1.63 -2.39 20.19
CA ALA A 344 -1.91 -2.06 18.80
C ALA A 344 -3.00 -2.97 18.21
N SER A 345 -3.96 -2.37 17.52
CA SER A 345 -5.03 -3.10 16.84
C SER A 345 -4.56 -3.65 15.51
N MET A 346 -5.08 -4.79 15.08
CA MET A 346 -4.86 -5.29 13.71
C MET A 346 -5.87 -4.69 12.74
N ALA A 347 -5.42 -4.37 11.54
CA ALA A 347 -6.25 -3.85 10.47
C ALA A 347 -5.80 -4.40 9.10
N MET A 348 -6.68 -4.36 8.12
CA MET A 348 -6.33 -4.59 6.71
C MET A 348 -6.20 -3.25 5.99
N VAL A 349 -5.08 -3.07 5.30
CA VAL A 349 -4.79 -1.87 4.50
C VAL A 349 -4.75 -2.25 3.02
N GLY A 350 -5.15 -1.33 2.15
CA GLY A 350 -5.26 -1.58 0.71
C GLY A 350 -4.61 -0.49 -0.12
N GLY A 351 -4.02 -0.86 -1.25
CA GLY A 351 -3.39 0.06 -2.20
C GLY A 351 -3.15 -0.59 -3.56
N VAL A 352 -2.31 0.07 -4.36
CA VAL A 352 -1.93 -0.40 -5.71
C VAL A 352 -1.35 -1.81 -5.68
N GLY A 353 -0.69 -2.22 -4.59
CA GLY A 353 -0.12 -3.56 -4.41
C GLY A 353 -1.09 -4.60 -3.82
N GLY A 354 -2.40 -4.30 -3.77
CA GLY A 354 -3.42 -5.15 -3.18
C GLY A 354 -3.68 -4.85 -1.71
N SER A 355 -4.04 -5.86 -0.92
CA SER A 355 -4.32 -5.72 0.52
C SER A 355 -3.27 -6.42 1.37
N ALA A 356 -2.95 -5.84 2.53
CA ALA A 356 -2.00 -6.40 3.48
C ALA A 356 -2.46 -6.17 4.93
N PRO A 357 -2.11 -7.05 5.87
CA PRO A 357 -2.33 -6.80 7.29
C PRO A 357 -1.35 -5.72 7.80
N ALA A 358 -1.83 -4.89 8.72
CA ALA A 358 -1.05 -3.86 9.41
C ALA A 358 -1.47 -3.75 10.88
N TYR A 359 -0.53 -3.33 11.73
CA TYR A 359 -0.87 -2.78 13.04
C TYR A 359 -1.40 -1.36 12.88
N SER A 360 -2.39 -0.99 13.67
CA SER A 360 -3.02 0.33 13.72
C SER A 360 -2.98 0.84 15.16
N PHE A 361 -2.37 2.00 15.35
CA PHE A 361 -2.24 2.66 16.64
C PHE A 361 -1.89 4.14 16.43
N ASN A 362 -1.95 4.93 17.50
CA ASN A 362 -1.56 6.33 17.44
C ASN A 362 -0.10 6.49 17.88
N VAL A 363 0.67 7.27 17.12
CA VAL A 363 1.96 7.77 17.60
C VAL A 363 1.74 9.03 18.43
N ARG A 364 2.64 9.29 19.37
CA ARG A 364 2.56 10.45 20.27
C ARG A 364 2.55 11.76 19.48
N SER A 365 3.44 11.90 18.50
CA SER A 365 3.60 13.14 17.73
C SER A 365 4.12 12.88 16.33
N MET A 366 3.57 13.56 15.34
CA MET A 366 4.19 13.76 14.02
C MET A 366 4.45 15.24 13.78
N LYS A 367 5.62 15.59 13.23
CA LYS A 367 5.97 16.97 12.85
C LYS A 367 6.31 17.08 11.37
N LEU A 368 5.97 18.22 10.78
CA LEU A 368 6.43 18.63 9.46
C LEU A 368 6.79 20.12 9.53
N GLY A 369 8.10 20.41 9.56
CA GLY A 369 8.59 21.75 9.90
C GLY A 369 8.13 22.17 11.30
N SER A 370 7.50 23.34 11.41
CA SER A 370 6.92 23.85 12.66
C SER A 370 5.51 23.32 12.96
N MET A 371 4.87 22.58 12.04
CA MET A 371 3.57 21.97 12.28
C MET A 371 3.73 20.69 13.09
N GLU A 372 2.92 20.51 14.12
CA GLU A 372 2.87 19.32 14.96
C GLU A 372 1.43 18.83 15.09
N LYS A 373 1.24 17.51 14.96
CA LYS A 373 0.00 16.83 15.33
C LYS A 373 0.32 15.76 16.36
N ASN A 374 -0.44 15.75 17.44
CA ASN A 374 -0.32 14.78 18.52
C ASN A 374 -1.38 13.69 18.40
N ASN A 375 -1.09 12.52 18.97
CA ASN A 375 -2.03 11.39 19.02
C ASN A 375 -2.61 11.06 17.63
N ILE A 376 -1.72 10.88 16.66
CA ILE A 376 -2.09 10.74 15.25
C ILE A 376 -2.01 9.27 14.81
N PRO A 377 -3.00 8.74 14.08
CA PRO A 377 -3.00 7.35 13.66
C PRO A 377 -1.93 7.05 12.63
N VAL A 378 -1.29 5.89 12.81
CA VAL A 378 -0.36 5.28 11.86
C VAL A 378 -0.75 3.82 11.65
N TYR A 379 -0.33 3.30 10.51
CA TYR A 379 -0.44 1.89 10.19
C TYR A 379 0.93 1.34 9.84
N VAL A 380 1.29 0.21 10.44
CA VAL A 380 2.57 -0.45 10.26
C VAL A 380 2.33 -1.81 9.61
N MET A 381 2.61 -1.91 8.32
CA MET A 381 2.38 -3.09 7.50
C MET A 381 3.29 -4.24 7.91
N LEU A 382 2.70 -5.43 8.10
CA LEU A 382 3.43 -6.62 8.55
C LEU A 382 4.32 -7.21 7.45
N SER A 383 4.00 -6.98 6.19
CA SER A 383 4.81 -7.42 5.04
C SER A 383 4.61 -6.49 3.85
N GLY A 384 5.66 -6.36 3.03
CA GLY A 384 5.67 -5.44 1.91
C GLY A 384 5.60 -3.98 2.35
N GLY A 385 4.93 -3.16 1.54
CA GLY A 385 4.75 -1.73 1.78
C GLY A 385 5.57 -0.84 0.87
N PRO A 386 5.28 0.46 0.91
CA PRO A 386 5.93 1.43 0.05
C PRO A 386 7.42 1.59 0.45
N PRO A 387 8.33 1.88 -0.52
CA PRO A 387 9.75 2.04 -0.25
C PRO A 387 10.08 3.11 0.79
N LEU A 388 9.28 4.17 0.83
CA LEU A 388 9.26 5.17 1.89
C LEU A 388 7.86 5.20 2.52
N PRO A 389 7.74 5.50 3.82
CA PRO A 389 6.44 5.69 4.46
C PRO A 389 5.60 6.77 3.77
N LEU A 390 4.28 6.67 3.92
CA LEU A 390 3.31 7.62 3.34
C LEU A 390 2.88 8.62 4.41
N LEU A 391 3.01 9.91 4.10
CA LEU A 391 2.40 11.00 4.86
C LEU A 391 1.03 11.28 4.26
N GLY A 392 -0.02 10.78 4.92
CA GLY A 392 -1.37 10.73 4.37
C GLY A 392 -2.33 11.76 4.96
N GLN A 393 -3.61 11.57 4.62
CA GLN A 393 -4.72 12.45 5.00
C GLN A 393 -4.82 12.77 6.50
N PRO A 394 -4.51 11.89 7.48
CA PRO A 394 -4.55 12.29 8.90
C PRO A 394 -3.68 13.51 9.21
N PHE A 395 -2.60 13.73 8.46
CA PHE A 395 -1.79 14.94 8.56
C PHE A 395 -2.26 16.06 7.62
N LEU A 396 -2.73 15.71 6.41
CA LEU A 396 -2.92 16.65 5.30
C LEU A 396 -4.33 17.23 5.16
N HIS A 397 -5.38 16.52 5.60
CA HIS A 397 -6.75 16.77 5.15
C HIS A 397 -7.30 18.15 5.57
N ASP A 398 -6.79 18.72 6.66
CA ASP A 398 -7.20 20.00 7.25
C ASP A 398 -6.29 21.16 6.83
N ARG A 399 -5.31 20.92 5.94
CA ARG A 399 -4.31 21.91 5.55
C ARG A 399 -4.49 22.37 4.11
N ARG A 400 -4.49 23.70 3.92
CA ARG A 400 -4.25 24.28 2.60
C ARG A 400 -2.74 24.35 2.35
N PHE A 401 -2.33 23.95 1.16
CA PHE A 401 -0.93 24.00 0.77
C PHE A 401 -0.75 24.22 -0.73
N VAL A 402 0.40 24.81 -1.07
CA VAL A 402 0.85 25.03 -2.44
C VAL A 402 2.11 24.24 -2.69
N ILE A 403 2.12 23.44 -3.75
CA ILE A 403 3.31 22.74 -4.22
C ILE A 403 4.00 23.59 -5.28
N ASP A 404 5.18 24.10 -4.93
CA ASP A 404 6.05 24.87 -5.81
C ASP A 404 7.16 23.97 -6.35
N ASN A 405 6.93 23.45 -7.55
CA ASN A 405 7.84 22.52 -8.20
C ASN A 405 9.17 23.13 -8.65
N ASP A 406 9.25 24.46 -8.76
CA ASP A 406 10.46 25.15 -9.22
C ASP A 406 11.40 25.43 -8.06
N LYS A 407 10.85 25.91 -6.94
CA LYS A 407 11.62 26.10 -5.70
C LYS A 407 11.78 24.83 -4.87
N LYS A 408 11.07 23.75 -5.25
CA LYS A 408 11.07 22.47 -4.51
C LYS A 408 10.64 22.63 -3.05
N VAL A 409 9.58 23.42 -2.84
CA VAL A 409 8.97 23.65 -1.53
C VAL A 409 7.46 23.42 -1.57
N ILE A 410 6.92 22.92 -0.46
CA ILE A 410 5.49 22.92 -0.16
C ILE A 410 5.25 24.02 0.85
N ARG A 411 4.35 24.95 0.53
CA ARG A 411 3.99 26.06 1.41
C ARG A 411 2.66 25.75 2.06
N PHE A 412 2.62 25.72 3.38
CA PHE A 412 1.38 25.56 4.14
C PHE A 412 0.90 26.92 4.63
N SER A 413 -0.41 27.16 4.56
CA SER A 413 -1.02 28.25 5.32
C SER A 413 -0.90 27.93 6.81
N ARG A 414 -0.63 28.94 7.64
CA ARG A 414 -0.63 28.78 9.10
C ARG A 414 -2.00 28.37 9.62
#